data_AF-A0AB34PF20-F1
#
_entry.id   AF-A0AB34PF20-F1
#
_cell.length_a   1.000
_cell.length_b   1.000
_cell.length_c   1.000
_cell.angle_alpha   90.00
_cell.angle_beta   90.00
_cell.angle_gamma   90.00
#
_symmetry.space_group_name_H-M   'P 1'
#
loop_
_entity.id
_entity.type
_entity.pdbx_description
1 polymer ?
#
loop_
_entity_poly.entity_id
_entity_poly.type
_entity_poly.pdbx_seq_one_letter_code
_entity_poly.pdbx_strand_id
1 'polypeptide(L)'
;MTYWAPAMGAQNKGEIDTAQSAIARFVYNQKKILEHTDNHIFVEQLLYTDNTPKMAHNAKIDPKQMGDFLSELSAPLLQFTSGYALWGYQNYRANLLYNPDFALGMKGWDTKGTVVLQGAAPFSATLGDGGTISQQVPVSRDHYVNFADNVRVNMIAGGDGEIEVSLGKRAARMRVSGAAKEITMFLPEAVTGTAFSIRVLTGSVTLSRIYAYRFIQESSARDDYGRDLPDMAYIRKMNKKIEMLDGLPSMYSSEAGNLDRVVGTYGVEKDGQQVYSWAGPKVLAYVKATGQYVEVKGTLNVSMFGNAICGVQGSINGVDVARLEHRHDGTFSLKLPVPVDQLGRPVKVGLKSSCQTHPSPGQGDQRVLSFVLNSIGVPN
;
A
#
# COMPACT_ATOMS: atom_id res chain seq x y z
N MET A 1 -1.86 8.24 -9.02
CA MET A 1 -0.90 7.54 -8.16
C MET A 1 -1.10 7.91 -6.71
N THR A 2 -1.74 7.01 -6.00
CA THR A 2 -2.06 7.08 -4.57
C THR A 2 -1.16 6.10 -3.84
N TYR A 3 -0.38 6.61 -2.90
CA TYR A 3 0.61 5.87 -2.14
C TYR A 3 0.33 6.07 -0.65
N TRP A 4 0.54 5.02 0.15
CA TRP A 4 0.51 5.12 1.60
C TRP A 4 1.66 4.33 2.23
N ALA A 5 2.30 4.94 3.23
CA ALA A 5 3.26 4.29 4.11
C ALA A 5 3.12 4.81 5.55
N PRO A 6 3.61 4.07 6.57
CA PRO A 6 3.58 4.49 7.97
C PRO A 6 4.19 5.87 8.24
N ALA A 7 5.14 6.29 7.40
CA ALA A 7 5.81 7.58 7.43
C ALA A 7 4.91 8.78 7.10
N MET A 8 3.79 8.55 6.39
CA MET A 8 2.92 9.63 5.92
C MET A 8 2.08 10.20 7.06
N GLY A 9 2.40 11.42 7.46
CA GLY A 9 1.79 12.10 8.62
C GLY A 9 2.44 11.77 9.96
N ALA A 10 3.60 11.10 9.95
CA ALA A 10 4.41 10.82 11.13
C ALA A 10 5.49 11.88 11.36
N GLN A 11 6.27 11.78 12.44
CA GLN A 11 7.36 12.71 12.73
C GLN A 11 8.62 12.38 11.91
N ASN A 12 8.80 11.11 11.53
CA ASN A 12 9.93 10.60 10.76
C ASN A 12 11.29 10.91 11.43
N LYS A 13 11.40 10.49 12.69
CA LYS A 13 12.61 10.54 13.52
C LYS A 13 13.08 9.14 13.96
N GLY A 14 12.65 8.11 13.25
CA GLY A 14 12.96 6.70 13.52
C GLY A 14 12.03 6.06 14.55
N GLU A 15 10.86 6.66 14.79
CA GLU A 15 9.86 6.13 15.71
C GLU A 15 9.31 4.78 15.29
N ILE A 16 8.97 3.96 16.29
CA ILE A 16 8.26 2.70 16.14
C ILE A 16 6.86 2.92 16.69
N ASP A 17 5.88 2.90 15.80
CA ASP A 17 4.48 3.15 16.10
C ASP A 17 3.70 1.85 16.33
N THR A 18 2.66 1.96 17.15
CA THR A 18 1.66 0.88 17.30
C THR A 18 0.85 0.72 16.02
N ALA A 19 0.22 -0.45 15.85
CA ALA A 19 -0.71 -0.71 14.76
C ALA A 19 -1.83 0.34 14.72
N GLN A 20 -2.39 0.68 15.89
CA GLN A 20 -3.48 1.65 16.02
C GLN A 20 -3.06 3.05 15.54
N SER A 21 -1.87 3.53 15.91
CA SER A 21 -1.37 4.84 15.47
C SER A 21 -1.19 4.88 13.94
N ALA A 22 -0.65 3.82 13.35
CA ALA A 22 -0.49 3.72 11.91
C ALA A 22 -1.86 3.68 11.18
N ILE A 23 -2.84 2.92 11.69
CA ILE A 23 -4.20 2.87 11.15
C ILE A 23 -4.89 4.24 11.26
N ALA A 24 -4.75 4.94 12.39
CA ALA A 24 -5.33 6.27 12.56
C ALA A 24 -4.78 7.26 11.51
N ARG A 25 -3.47 7.20 11.22
CA ARG A 25 -2.87 8.01 10.13
C ARG A 25 -3.35 7.59 8.75
N PHE A 26 -3.53 6.30 8.49
CA PHE A 26 -4.18 5.82 7.26
C PHE A 26 -5.57 6.44 7.09
N VAL A 27 -6.45 6.28 8.08
CA VAL A 27 -7.80 6.82 8.08
C VAL A 27 -7.79 8.33 7.83
N TYR A 28 -6.94 9.08 8.54
CA TYR A 28 -6.80 10.52 8.37
C TYR A 28 -6.44 10.90 6.93
N ASN A 29 -5.42 10.25 6.35
CA ASN A 29 -4.98 10.53 4.97
C ASN A 29 -6.09 10.23 3.96
N GLN A 30 -6.80 9.11 4.11
CA GLN A 30 -7.89 8.77 3.20
C GLN A 30 -9.06 9.76 3.29
N LYS A 31 -9.44 10.19 4.50
CA LYS A 31 -10.46 11.23 4.70
C LYS A 31 -10.07 12.52 3.99
N LYS A 32 -8.81 12.95 4.10
CA LYS A 32 -8.31 14.17 3.42
C LYS A 32 -8.37 14.10 1.91
N ILE A 33 -8.11 12.93 1.32
CA ILE A 33 -8.27 12.74 -0.11
C ILE A 33 -9.76 12.82 -0.50
N LEU A 34 -10.64 12.13 0.22
CA LEU A 34 -12.09 12.10 -0.07
C LEU A 34 -12.80 13.45 0.15
N GLU A 35 -12.22 14.38 0.94
CA GLU A 35 -12.70 15.76 1.00
C GLU A 35 -12.64 16.47 -0.37
N HIS A 36 -11.79 16.00 -1.29
CA HIS A 36 -11.49 16.64 -2.56
C HIS A 36 -11.92 15.82 -3.79
N THR A 37 -12.57 14.67 -3.59
CA THR A 37 -13.02 13.81 -4.70
C THR A 37 -14.23 12.97 -4.33
N ASP A 38 -15.13 12.78 -5.28
CA ASP A 38 -16.26 11.85 -5.16
C ASP A 38 -15.88 10.41 -5.61
N ASN A 39 -14.68 10.24 -6.18
CA ASN A 39 -14.16 8.96 -6.65
C ASN A 39 -13.74 8.06 -5.49
N HIS A 40 -13.83 6.75 -5.69
CA HIS A 40 -13.26 5.79 -4.74
C HIS A 40 -11.74 5.76 -4.89
N ILE A 41 -11.03 5.73 -3.77
CA ILE A 41 -9.57 5.70 -3.78
C ILE A 41 -9.15 4.25 -4.04
N PHE A 42 -8.39 3.98 -5.09
CA PHE A 42 -7.57 2.77 -5.12
C PHE A 42 -6.23 3.12 -4.50
N VAL A 43 -5.67 2.33 -3.57
CA VAL A 43 -4.31 2.59 -3.06
C VAL A 43 -3.32 1.87 -3.97
N GLU A 44 -2.75 2.59 -4.93
CA GLU A 44 -1.83 2.00 -5.93
C GLU A 44 -0.55 1.43 -5.31
N GLN A 45 -0.12 1.96 -4.16
CA GLN A 45 1.06 1.48 -3.44
C GLN A 45 0.83 1.50 -1.93
N LEU A 46 0.50 0.34 -1.37
CA LEU A 46 0.46 0.11 0.07
C LEU A 46 1.83 -0.41 0.52
N LEU A 47 2.64 0.47 1.11
CA LEU A 47 3.98 0.19 1.62
C LEU A 47 3.94 0.12 3.15
N TYR A 48 3.80 -1.07 3.72
CA TYR A 48 3.70 -1.23 5.18
C TYR A 48 5.04 -1.58 5.85
N THR A 49 6.04 -2.01 5.08
CA THR A 49 7.44 -2.21 5.51
C THR A 49 8.39 -1.52 4.54
N ASP A 50 9.43 -0.88 5.04
CA ASP A 50 10.51 -0.34 4.21
C ASP A 50 11.86 -0.53 4.88
N ASN A 51 12.77 -1.22 4.19
CA ASN A 51 14.15 -1.42 4.62
C ASN A 51 15.15 -0.55 3.84
N THR A 52 14.69 0.44 3.07
CA THR A 52 15.55 1.36 2.33
C THR A 52 16.47 2.13 3.30
N PRO A 53 17.81 2.00 3.19
CA PRO A 53 18.73 2.58 4.17
C PRO A 53 18.61 4.11 4.32
N LYS A 54 18.38 4.83 3.22
CA LYS A 54 18.16 6.30 3.25
C LYS A 54 16.89 6.70 4.00
N MET A 55 15.94 5.79 4.12
CA MET A 55 14.66 5.98 4.78
C MET A 55 14.65 5.42 6.21
N ALA A 56 15.81 5.11 6.79
CA ALA A 56 15.89 4.54 8.15
C ALA A 56 15.27 5.44 9.24
N HIS A 57 15.15 6.75 8.99
CA HIS A 57 14.50 7.73 9.85
C HIS A 57 12.98 7.75 9.73
N ASN A 58 12.38 7.10 8.72
CA ASN A 58 10.93 7.07 8.59
C ASN A 58 10.29 6.27 9.75
N ALA A 59 9.09 6.67 10.12
CA ALA A 59 8.28 5.93 11.07
C ALA A 59 8.02 4.50 10.58
N LYS A 60 8.00 3.55 11.51
CA LYS A 60 7.75 2.12 11.23
C LYS A 60 6.65 1.59 12.12
N ILE A 61 5.95 0.55 11.66
CA ILE A 61 5.03 -0.19 12.52
C ILE A 61 5.86 -1.14 13.39
N ASP A 62 5.50 -1.26 14.67
CA ASP A 62 6.07 -2.27 15.57
C ASP A 62 5.96 -3.66 14.93
N PRO A 63 7.09 -4.34 14.65
CA PRO A 63 7.07 -5.67 14.05
C PRO A 63 6.22 -6.68 14.84
N LYS A 64 6.07 -6.50 16.16
CA LYS A 64 5.24 -7.36 17.01
C LYS A 64 3.74 -7.16 16.79
N GLN A 65 3.34 -6.01 16.24
CA GLN A 65 1.94 -5.65 15.98
C GLN A 65 1.59 -5.72 14.48
N MET A 66 2.47 -6.28 13.64
CA MET A 66 2.23 -6.36 12.20
C MET A 66 0.97 -7.16 11.84
N GLY A 67 0.73 -8.26 12.57
CA GLY A 67 -0.48 -9.07 12.39
C GLY A 67 -1.76 -8.31 12.75
N ASP A 68 -1.73 -7.52 13.83
CA ASP A 68 -2.85 -6.68 14.26
C ASP A 68 -3.10 -5.57 13.25
N PHE A 69 -2.04 -4.88 12.82
CA PHE A 69 -2.10 -3.84 11.79
C PHE A 69 -2.77 -4.35 10.51
N LEU A 70 -2.26 -5.42 9.91
CA LEU A 70 -2.80 -5.97 8.65
C LEU A 70 -4.23 -6.51 8.85
N SER A 71 -4.52 -7.14 9.99
CA SER A 71 -5.88 -7.64 10.28
C SER A 71 -6.91 -6.51 10.42
N GLU A 72 -6.55 -5.42 11.08
CA GLU A 72 -7.45 -4.29 11.38
C GLU A 72 -7.55 -3.29 10.23
N LEU A 73 -6.53 -3.19 9.37
CA LEU A 73 -6.52 -2.32 8.18
C LEU A 73 -7.63 -2.67 7.17
N SER A 74 -8.15 -3.91 7.19
CA SER A 74 -9.27 -4.36 6.35
C SER A 74 -10.50 -3.44 6.42
N ALA A 75 -10.89 -3.00 7.62
CA ALA A 75 -12.07 -2.16 7.81
C ALA A 75 -11.89 -0.75 7.20
N PRO A 76 -10.81 0.00 7.49
CA PRO A 76 -10.48 1.23 6.78
C PRO A 76 -10.36 1.05 5.26
N LEU A 77 -9.75 -0.03 4.78
CA LEU A 77 -9.63 -0.29 3.34
C LEU A 77 -11.02 -0.41 2.70
N LEU A 78 -11.92 -1.20 3.28
CA LEU A 78 -13.30 -1.33 2.79
C LEU A 78 -14.06 -0.01 2.83
N GLN A 79 -13.79 0.82 3.83
CA GLN A 79 -14.51 2.06 4.05
C GLN A 79 -14.06 3.20 3.14
N PHE A 80 -12.77 3.30 2.85
CA PHE A 80 -12.22 4.47 2.17
C PHE A 80 -11.68 4.17 0.78
N THR A 81 -11.59 2.89 0.40
CA THR A 81 -10.91 2.48 -0.82
C THR A 81 -11.76 1.52 -1.67
N SER A 82 -11.47 1.46 -2.97
CA SER A 82 -11.96 0.40 -3.86
C SER A 82 -11.01 -0.80 -3.91
N GLY A 83 -9.94 -0.79 -3.12
CA GLY A 83 -8.89 -1.81 -3.13
C GLY A 83 -7.49 -1.20 -2.99
N TYR A 84 -6.49 -2.06 -3.00
CA TYR A 84 -5.09 -1.68 -2.86
C TYR A 84 -4.18 -2.62 -3.67
N ALA A 85 -2.97 -2.15 -3.96
CA ALA A 85 -1.87 -2.97 -4.44
C ALA A 85 -0.69 -2.87 -3.46
N LEU A 86 -0.08 -4.01 -3.13
CA LEU A 86 1.11 -4.04 -2.27
C LEU A 86 2.33 -3.49 -3.00
N TRP A 87 3.05 -2.58 -2.35
CA TRP A 87 4.38 -2.23 -2.80
C TRP A 87 5.36 -3.33 -2.42
N GLY A 88 5.79 -4.11 -3.41
CA GLY A 88 6.63 -5.29 -3.22
C GLY A 88 5.79 -6.45 -2.69
N TYR A 89 5.18 -7.23 -3.58
CA TYR A 89 4.58 -8.52 -3.20
C TYR A 89 5.62 -9.60 -2.92
N GLN A 90 6.84 -9.37 -3.41
CA GLN A 90 7.98 -10.26 -3.34
C GLN A 90 9.22 -9.41 -3.13
N ASN A 91 10.15 -9.90 -2.32
CA ASN A 91 11.46 -9.29 -2.20
C ASN A 91 12.11 -9.23 -3.57
N TYR A 92 12.68 -8.09 -3.91
CA TYR A 92 13.39 -7.92 -5.17
C TYR A 92 14.81 -7.46 -4.92
N ARG A 93 15.73 -8.08 -5.65
CA ARG A 93 17.13 -7.71 -5.66
C ARG A 93 17.25 -6.41 -6.44
N ALA A 94 17.91 -5.41 -5.88
CA ALA A 94 18.28 -4.19 -6.59
C ALA A 94 19.38 -4.51 -7.61
N ASN A 95 19.00 -5.21 -8.67
CA ASN A 95 19.92 -5.80 -9.62
C ASN A 95 20.59 -4.73 -10.48
N LEU A 96 21.91 -4.82 -10.56
CA LEU A 96 22.75 -3.93 -11.35
C LEU A 96 22.70 -4.28 -12.84
N LEU A 97 22.39 -5.55 -13.15
CA LEU A 97 22.45 -6.10 -14.50
C LEU A 97 21.10 -5.96 -15.22
N TYR A 98 21.16 -5.53 -16.49
CA TYR A 98 20.01 -5.58 -17.37
C TYR A 98 19.89 -6.93 -18.05
N ASN A 99 18.65 -7.42 -18.18
CA ASN A 99 18.32 -8.69 -18.81
C ASN A 99 19.10 -9.89 -18.18
N PRO A 100 19.07 -10.04 -16.84
CA PRO A 100 19.82 -11.07 -16.12
C PRO A 100 19.36 -12.51 -16.42
N ASP A 101 18.12 -12.64 -16.88
CA ASP A 101 17.46 -13.90 -17.19
C ASP A 101 17.51 -14.25 -18.68
N PHE A 102 18.16 -13.44 -19.52
CA PHE A 102 18.17 -13.60 -20.99
C PHE A 102 16.78 -13.65 -21.65
N ALA A 103 15.72 -13.18 -20.97
CA ALA A 103 14.36 -13.14 -21.48
C ALA A 103 14.22 -12.26 -22.74
N LEU A 104 15.15 -11.33 -22.94
CA LEU A 104 15.27 -10.49 -24.14
C LEU A 104 16.41 -10.95 -25.07
N GLY A 105 16.75 -12.25 -25.01
CA GLY A 105 17.91 -12.83 -25.67
C GLY A 105 19.22 -12.24 -25.13
N MET A 106 20.18 -11.94 -26.00
CA MET A 106 21.46 -11.31 -25.64
C MET A 106 21.41 -9.78 -25.56
N LYS A 107 20.22 -9.17 -25.58
CA LYS A 107 20.12 -7.70 -25.52
C LYS A 107 20.78 -7.17 -24.24
N GLY A 108 21.72 -6.24 -24.42
CA GLY A 108 22.50 -5.62 -23.33
C GLY A 108 23.70 -6.44 -22.84
N TRP A 109 23.97 -7.60 -23.45
CA TRP A 109 25.15 -8.41 -23.19
C TRP A 109 26.11 -8.34 -24.38
N ASP A 110 27.33 -7.90 -24.14
CA ASP A 110 28.43 -8.08 -25.08
C ASP A 110 28.95 -9.51 -24.95
N THR A 111 29.25 -10.14 -26.09
CA THR A 111 29.73 -11.54 -26.12
C THR A 111 31.06 -11.65 -26.86
N LYS A 112 31.92 -12.55 -26.41
CA LYS A 112 33.18 -12.92 -27.09
C LYS A 112 33.40 -14.42 -26.99
N GLY A 113 33.99 -15.02 -28.03
CA GLY A 113 34.22 -16.46 -28.09
C GLY A 113 32.92 -17.24 -28.28
N THR A 114 32.92 -18.50 -27.83
CA THR A 114 31.77 -19.40 -27.98
C THR A 114 30.71 -19.10 -26.94
N VAL A 115 29.61 -18.48 -27.37
CA VAL A 115 28.42 -18.21 -26.55
C VAL A 115 27.17 -18.62 -27.33
N VAL A 116 26.39 -19.55 -26.77
CA VAL A 116 25.16 -20.08 -27.39
C VAL A 116 23.98 -19.81 -26.47
N LEU A 117 23.01 -19.03 -26.95
CA LEU A 117 21.75 -18.81 -26.23
C LEU A 117 20.80 -19.99 -26.44
N GLN A 118 20.16 -20.46 -25.37
CA GLN A 118 19.08 -21.44 -25.44
C GLN A 118 17.73 -20.70 -25.56
N GLY A 119 17.01 -20.94 -26.66
CA GLY A 119 15.86 -20.14 -27.10
C GLY A 119 14.51 -20.42 -26.43
N ALA A 120 14.45 -21.28 -25.41
CA ALA A 120 13.23 -21.62 -24.69
C ALA A 120 13.39 -21.38 -23.19
N ALA A 121 12.30 -20.98 -22.52
CA ALA A 121 12.29 -20.78 -21.08
C ALA A 121 12.49 -22.14 -20.35
N PRO A 122 13.29 -22.20 -19.27
CA PRO A 122 14.10 -21.11 -18.71
C PRO A 122 15.28 -20.75 -19.61
N PHE A 123 15.38 -19.47 -20.00
CA PHE A 123 16.42 -19.00 -20.91
C PHE A 123 17.79 -19.09 -20.24
N SER A 124 18.79 -19.51 -21.01
CA SER A 124 20.15 -19.69 -20.52
C SER A 124 21.17 -19.44 -21.62
N ALA A 125 22.43 -19.18 -21.25
CA ALA A 125 23.55 -19.03 -22.17
C ALA A 125 24.63 -20.06 -21.83
N THR A 126 25.02 -20.85 -22.81
CA THR A 126 26.15 -21.78 -22.70
C THR A 126 27.41 -21.12 -23.24
N LEU A 127 28.44 -21.03 -22.41
CA LEU A 127 29.75 -20.49 -22.74
C LEU A 127 30.77 -21.63 -22.78
N GLY A 128 31.57 -21.71 -23.85
CA GLY A 128 32.72 -22.63 -23.94
C GLY A 128 34.03 -21.98 -23.51
N ASP A 129 35.15 -22.68 -23.63
CA ASP A 129 36.50 -22.18 -23.34
C ASP A 129 36.76 -20.77 -23.89
N GLY A 130 37.15 -19.83 -23.01
CA GLY A 130 37.39 -18.43 -23.34
C GLY A 130 36.13 -17.61 -23.63
N GLY A 131 34.96 -18.25 -23.71
CA GLY A 131 33.66 -17.61 -23.87
C GLY A 131 33.41 -16.60 -22.76
N THR A 132 32.95 -15.42 -23.14
CA THR A 132 32.73 -14.29 -22.23
C THR A 132 31.40 -13.62 -22.52
N ILE A 133 30.66 -13.30 -21.46
CA ILE A 133 29.56 -12.33 -21.49
C ILE A 133 29.89 -11.14 -20.59
N SER A 134 29.56 -9.93 -21.02
CA SER A 134 29.84 -8.71 -20.25
C SER A 134 28.80 -7.62 -20.45
N GLN A 135 28.71 -6.71 -19.48
CA GLN A 135 27.88 -5.52 -19.56
C GLN A 135 28.57 -4.36 -18.84
N GLN A 136 28.47 -3.15 -19.38
CA GLN A 136 28.79 -1.94 -18.63
C GLN A 136 27.67 -1.64 -17.63
N VAL A 137 28.03 -1.55 -16.34
CA VAL A 137 27.10 -1.20 -15.26
C VAL A 137 27.17 0.30 -15.03
N PRO A 138 26.19 1.11 -15.50
CA PRO A 138 26.23 2.54 -15.32
C PRO A 138 26.07 2.92 -13.84
N VAL A 139 26.65 4.07 -13.47
CA VAL A 139 26.58 4.60 -12.10
C VAL A 139 25.15 4.74 -11.60
N SER A 140 24.23 5.12 -12.49
CA SER A 140 22.82 5.33 -12.17
C SER A 140 22.07 4.06 -11.75
N ARG A 141 22.63 2.86 -11.93
CA ARG A 141 21.99 1.59 -11.52
C ARG A 141 22.44 1.09 -10.15
N ASP A 142 23.57 1.56 -9.62
CA ASP A 142 24.03 1.18 -8.28
C ASP A 142 23.57 2.20 -7.23
N HIS A 143 22.25 2.20 -6.97
CA HIS A 143 21.64 3.10 -5.98
C HIS A 143 22.13 2.85 -4.54
N TYR A 144 22.76 1.70 -4.30
CA TYR A 144 23.11 1.21 -2.97
C TYR A 144 24.61 1.10 -2.70
N VAL A 145 25.46 1.66 -3.57
CA VAL A 145 26.93 1.60 -3.46
C VAL A 145 27.45 2.03 -2.09
N ASN A 146 26.84 3.05 -1.47
CA ASN A 146 27.27 3.60 -0.19
C ASN A 146 26.69 2.86 1.03
N PHE A 147 25.96 1.75 0.84
CA PHE A 147 25.28 1.03 1.92
C PHE A 147 25.74 -0.43 2.07
N ALA A 148 26.60 -0.92 1.18
CA ALA A 148 27.19 -2.26 1.31
C ALA A 148 28.57 -2.34 0.64
N ASP A 149 29.52 -2.94 1.33
CA ASP A 149 30.92 -3.04 0.88
C ASP A 149 31.10 -4.02 -0.29
N ASN A 150 30.20 -5.00 -0.42
CA ASN A 150 30.32 -6.10 -1.37
C ASN A 150 29.14 -6.16 -2.33
N VAL A 151 29.42 -6.45 -3.60
CA VAL A 151 28.39 -6.90 -4.56
C VAL A 151 28.25 -8.41 -4.43
N ARG A 152 27.02 -8.87 -4.18
CA ARG A 152 26.66 -10.27 -4.25
C ARG A 152 26.31 -10.59 -5.71
N VAL A 153 26.96 -11.60 -6.27
CA VAL A 153 26.61 -12.16 -7.58
C VAL A 153 25.99 -13.52 -7.34
N ASN A 154 24.73 -13.67 -7.73
CA ASN A 154 23.97 -14.90 -7.65
C ASN A 154 23.58 -15.34 -9.06
N MET A 155 23.74 -16.63 -9.36
CA MET A 155 23.35 -17.18 -10.66
C MET A 155 23.06 -18.68 -10.55
N ILE A 156 22.33 -19.22 -11.53
CA ILE A 156 22.24 -20.67 -11.75
C ILE A 156 23.32 -21.05 -12.76
N ALA A 157 24.20 -21.97 -12.38
CA ALA A 157 25.27 -22.48 -13.23
C ALA A 157 25.29 -24.01 -13.25
N GLY A 158 25.48 -24.60 -14.43
CA GLY A 158 25.65 -26.04 -14.64
C GLY A 158 26.64 -26.36 -15.76
N GLY A 159 27.02 -27.63 -15.87
CA GLY A 159 28.12 -28.09 -16.72
C GLY A 159 29.40 -28.31 -15.94
N ASP A 160 30.51 -28.48 -16.65
CA ASP A 160 31.82 -28.77 -16.07
C ASP A 160 32.85 -27.78 -16.59
N GLY A 161 33.40 -26.96 -15.68
CA GLY A 161 34.35 -25.91 -16.05
C GLY A 161 34.75 -24.99 -14.89
N GLU A 162 35.60 -24.02 -15.17
CA GLU A 162 35.97 -22.96 -14.24
C GLU A 162 35.53 -21.60 -14.79
N ILE A 163 34.85 -20.80 -13.98
CA ILE A 163 34.43 -19.45 -14.33
C ILE A 163 35.20 -18.41 -13.53
N GLU A 164 35.43 -17.26 -14.16
CA GLU A 164 35.89 -16.03 -13.54
C GLU A 164 34.79 -14.98 -13.68
N VAL A 165 34.32 -14.46 -12.54
CA VAL A 165 33.34 -13.38 -12.48
C VAL A 165 34.07 -12.12 -12.02
N SER A 166 34.00 -11.07 -12.83
CA SER A 166 34.69 -9.82 -12.56
C SER A 166 33.71 -8.65 -12.57
N LEU A 167 33.94 -7.71 -11.67
CA LEU A 167 33.32 -6.40 -11.66
C LEU A 167 34.47 -5.40 -11.53
N GLY A 168 34.72 -4.59 -12.55
CA GLY A 168 35.87 -3.70 -12.58
C GLY A 168 37.21 -4.42 -12.46
N LYS A 169 37.98 -4.09 -11.41
CA LYS A 169 39.32 -4.66 -11.20
C LYS A 169 39.29 -5.89 -10.31
N ARG A 170 38.16 -6.19 -9.67
CA ARG A 170 38.00 -7.38 -8.82
C ARG A 170 37.45 -8.54 -9.64
N ALA A 171 37.99 -9.71 -9.36
CA ALA A 171 37.57 -10.97 -9.94
C ALA A 171 37.50 -12.03 -8.85
N ALA A 172 36.56 -12.95 -8.98
CA ALA A 172 36.47 -14.17 -8.19
C ALA A 172 36.30 -15.35 -9.14
N ARG A 173 36.91 -16.49 -8.77
CA ARG A 173 36.87 -17.71 -9.57
C ARG A 173 36.13 -18.81 -8.84
N MET A 174 35.49 -19.69 -9.59
CA MET A 174 34.81 -20.85 -9.03
C MET A 174 34.72 -21.97 -10.06
N ARG A 175 34.87 -23.21 -9.57
CA ARG A 175 34.62 -24.41 -10.36
C ARG A 175 33.14 -24.74 -10.36
N VAL A 176 32.59 -24.95 -11.54
CA VAL A 176 31.24 -25.47 -11.79
C VAL A 176 31.37 -26.95 -12.15
N SER A 177 30.50 -27.78 -11.58
CA SER A 177 30.46 -29.22 -11.87
C SER A 177 29.05 -29.77 -11.79
N GLY A 178 28.72 -30.61 -12.77
CA GLY A 178 27.47 -31.37 -12.85
C GLY A 178 26.22 -30.53 -13.11
N ALA A 179 25.12 -30.94 -12.48
CA ALA A 179 23.79 -30.37 -12.70
C ALA A 179 23.72 -28.88 -12.33
N ALA A 180 22.83 -28.16 -13.00
CA ALA A 180 22.59 -26.75 -12.76
C ALA A 180 22.17 -26.50 -11.31
N LYS A 181 22.88 -25.61 -10.62
CA LYS A 181 22.60 -25.21 -9.24
C LYS A 181 22.84 -23.74 -9.03
N GLU A 182 22.21 -23.20 -8.00
CA GLU A 182 22.48 -21.84 -7.58
C GLU A 182 23.88 -21.73 -6.97
N ILE A 183 24.61 -20.71 -7.39
CA ILE A 183 25.93 -20.36 -6.89
C ILE A 183 25.94 -18.89 -6.50
N THR A 184 26.72 -18.56 -5.46
CA THR A 184 26.85 -17.19 -4.97
C THR A 184 28.32 -16.83 -4.83
N MET A 185 28.69 -15.64 -5.31
CA MET A 185 30.02 -15.06 -5.23
C MET A 185 29.92 -13.66 -4.62
N PHE A 186 31.01 -13.20 -4.01
CA PHE A 186 31.11 -11.87 -3.42
C PHE A 186 32.28 -11.13 -4.05
N LEU A 187 32.02 -9.92 -4.55
CA LEU A 187 33.04 -9.05 -5.13
C LEU A 187 33.21 -7.82 -4.23
N PRO A 188 34.40 -7.63 -3.61
CA PRO A 188 34.67 -6.55 -2.67
C PRO A 188 35.04 -5.26 -3.41
N GLU A 189 34.06 -4.67 -4.08
CA GLU A 189 34.26 -3.41 -4.80
C GLU A 189 33.07 -2.48 -4.58
N ALA A 190 33.34 -1.23 -4.21
CA ALA A 190 32.37 -0.13 -4.10
C ALA A 190 32.43 0.79 -5.34
N VAL A 191 32.77 0.24 -6.51
CA VAL A 191 32.97 1.03 -7.72
C VAL A 191 31.76 0.91 -8.63
N THR A 192 31.30 2.06 -9.10
CA THR A 192 30.19 2.23 -10.04
C THR A 192 30.73 2.60 -11.43
N GLY A 193 29.92 2.46 -12.48
CA GLY A 193 30.36 2.83 -13.83
C GLY A 193 31.44 1.89 -14.39
N THR A 194 31.34 0.60 -14.06
CA THR A 194 32.38 -0.38 -14.35
C THR A 194 31.83 -1.58 -15.11
N ALA A 195 32.71 -2.35 -15.75
CA ALA A 195 32.33 -3.52 -16.51
C ALA A 195 32.07 -4.70 -15.56
N PHE A 196 30.91 -5.33 -15.70
CA PHE A 196 30.65 -6.68 -15.20
C PHE A 196 30.98 -7.68 -16.29
N SER A 197 31.63 -8.80 -15.96
CA SER A 197 31.90 -9.88 -16.91
C SER A 197 31.92 -11.25 -16.25
N ILE A 198 31.54 -12.27 -17.02
CA ILE A 198 31.73 -13.68 -16.69
C ILE A 198 32.48 -14.31 -17.85
N ARG A 199 33.60 -14.96 -17.54
CA ARG A 199 34.43 -15.68 -18.51
C ARG A 199 34.59 -17.13 -18.09
N VAL A 200 34.40 -18.05 -19.03
CA VAL A 200 34.77 -19.46 -18.85
C VAL A 200 36.27 -19.60 -19.11
N LEU A 201 37.01 -20.01 -18.09
CA LEU A 201 38.45 -20.26 -18.16
C LEU A 201 38.75 -21.61 -18.78
N THR A 202 37.97 -22.62 -18.38
CA THR A 202 38.08 -24.00 -18.85
C THR A 202 36.69 -24.66 -18.88
N GLY A 203 36.50 -25.64 -19.77
CA GLY A 203 35.28 -26.41 -19.94
C GLY A 203 34.13 -25.68 -20.63
N SER A 204 32.91 -26.06 -20.27
CA SER A 204 31.68 -25.49 -20.81
C SER A 204 30.66 -25.31 -19.71
N VAL A 205 30.16 -24.09 -19.56
CA VAL A 205 29.26 -23.71 -18.46
C VAL A 205 28.01 -23.06 -19.01
N THR A 206 26.86 -23.54 -18.57
CA THR A 206 25.55 -22.93 -18.87
C THR A 206 25.12 -22.06 -17.69
N LEU A 207 24.77 -20.81 -17.98
CA LEU A 207 24.43 -19.77 -17.01
C LEU A 207 22.99 -19.29 -17.22
N SER A 208 22.28 -19.02 -16.14
CA SER A 208 20.98 -18.32 -16.15
C SER A 208 20.78 -17.56 -14.84
N ARG A 209 19.79 -16.65 -14.80
CA ARG A 209 19.41 -15.90 -13.59
C ARG A 209 20.57 -15.14 -12.96
N ILE A 210 21.33 -14.39 -13.76
CA ILE A 210 22.57 -13.74 -13.32
C ILE A 210 22.25 -12.40 -12.67
N TYR A 211 22.18 -12.37 -11.35
CA TYR A 211 21.93 -11.16 -10.57
C TYR A 211 23.23 -10.68 -9.90
N ALA A 212 23.54 -9.40 -10.04
CA ALA A 212 24.56 -8.72 -9.24
C ALA A 212 23.88 -7.60 -8.45
N TYR A 213 23.95 -7.63 -7.13
CA TYR A 213 23.21 -6.69 -6.29
C TYR A 213 23.88 -6.52 -4.92
N ARG A 214 23.61 -5.38 -4.29
CA ARG A 214 24.05 -5.04 -2.92
C ARG A 214 22.93 -5.10 -1.89
N PHE A 215 21.71 -4.95 -2.38
CA PHE A 215 20.53 -4.72 -1.55
C PHE A 215 19.36 -5.53 -2.06
N ILE A 216 18.54 -5.98 -1.12
CA ILE A 216 17.25 -6.63 -1.37
C ILE A 216 16.21 -5.72 -0.72
N GLN A 217 15.25 -5.24 -1.52
CA GLN A 217 14.06 -4.62 -0.93
C GLN A 217 13.22 -5.73 -0.32
N GLU A 218 12.94 -5.60 0.98
CA GLU A 218 12.17 -6.57 1.73
C GLU A 218 10.71 -6.12 1.84
N SER A 219 9.81 -7.05 1.57
CA SER A 219 8.36 -6.89 1.67
C SER A 219 7.74 -7.61 2.86
N SER A 220 8.47 -8.54 3.47
CA SER A 220 7.96 -9.52 4.46
C SER A 220 6.77 -10.37 4.00
N ALA A 221 6.32 -10.19 2.75
CA ALA A 221 5.28 -10.96 2.12
C ALA A 221 5.87 -12.23 1.47
N ARG A 222 6.75 -12.08 0.49
CA ARG A 222 7.45 -13.23 -0.11
C ARG A 222 8.92 -12.96 -0.21
N ASP A 223 9.73 -14.00 -0.08
CA ASP A 223 11.15 -13.88 -0.36
C ASP A 223 11.41 -13.78 -1.86
N ASP A 224 12.66 -13.59 -2.25
CA ASP A 224 13.06 -13.40 -3.64
C ASP A 224 12.89 -14.65 -4.52
N TYR A 225 12.54 -15.80 -3.93
CA TYR A 225 12.15 -17.02 -4.64
C TYR A 225 10.64 -17.21 -4.72
N GLY A 226 9.86 -16.29 -4.17
CA GLY A 226 8.39 -16.33 -4.16
C GLY A 226 7.81 -17.21 -3.06
N ARG A 227 8.63 -17.65 -2.09
CA ARG A 227 8.15 -18.40 -0.92
C ARG A 227 7.53 -17.43 0.06
N ASP A 228 6.45 -17.85 0.70
CA ASP A 228 5.75 -17.02 1.68
C ASP A 228 6.65 -16.74 2.89
N LEU A 229 6.67 -15.47 3.29
CA LEU A 229 7.23 -14.94 4.53
C LEU A 229 6.08 -14.66 5.53
N PRO A 230 6.39 -14.31 6.80
CA PRO A 230 5.39 -14.29 7.87
C PRO A 230 4.13 -13.47 7.58
N ASP A 231 4.25 -12.34 6.86
CA ASP A 231 3.11 -11.43 6.68
C ASP A 231 2.09 -11.91 5.66
N MET A 232 2.43 -12.89 4.81
CA MET A 232 1.48 -13.41 3.81
C MET A 232 0.25 -14.05 4.41
N ALA A 233 0.37 -14.68 5.58
CA ALA A 233 -0.78 -15.22 6.29
C ALA A 233 -1.74 -14.10 6.71
N TYR A 234 -1.21 -12.99 7.22
CA TYR A 234 -2.01 -11.82 7.62
C TYR A 234 -2.61 -11.10 6.40
N ILE A 235 -1.85 -10.93 5.32
CA ILE A 235 -2.35 -10.36 4.06
C ILE A 235 -3.51 -11.18 3.51
N ARG A 236 -3.40 -12.51 3.48
CA ARG A 236 -4.50 -13.39 3.02
C ARG A 236 -5.73 -13.27 3.92
N LYS A 237 -5.54 -13.18 5.23
CA LYS A 237 -6.64 -12.98 6.19
C LYS A 237 -7.32 -11.62 5.97
N MET A 238 -6.53 -10.56 5.77
CA MET A 238 -7.03 -9.22 5.43
C MET A 238 -7.83 -9.25 4.12
N ASN A 239 -7.29 -9.87 3.06
CA ASN A 239 -7.97 -10.00 1.78
C ASN A 239 -9.26 -10.80 1.87
N LYS A 240 -9.28 -11.88 2.65
CA LYS A 240 -10.51 -12.63 2.91
C LYS A 240 -11.56 -11.77 3.61
N LYS A 241 -11.17 -10.94 4.58
CA LYS A 241 -12.10 -9.98 5.20
C LYS A 241 -12.62 -8.96 4.21
N ILE A 242 -11.76 -8.44 3.32
CA ILE A 242 -12.16 -7.50 2.28
C ILE A 242 -13.14 -8.16 1.30
N GLU A 243 -12.84 -9.36 0.80
CA GLU A 243 -13.70 -10.13 -0.11
C GLU A 243 -15.06 -10.45 0.50
N MET A 244 -15.07 -10.85 1.78
CA MET A 244 -16.29 -11.16 2.53
C MET A 244 -16.99 -9.92 3.09
N LEU A 245 -16.40 -8.73 2.91
CA LEU A 245 -16.87 -7.46 3.47
C LEU A 245 -17.00 -7.50 5.00
N ASP A 246 -16.18 -8.33 5.65
CA ASP A 246 -16.16 -8.67 7.08
C ASP A 246 -15.42 -7.62 7.93
N GLY A 247 -15.77 -6.37 7.71
CA GLY A 247 -15.17 -5.22 8.39
C GLY A 247 -15.93 -3.92 8.20
N LEU A 248 -16.92 -3.91 7.29
CA LEU A 248 -17.87 -2.82 7.18
C LEU A 248 -18.92 -2.93 8.28
N PRO A 249 -19.05 -1.90 9.14
CA PRO A 249 -20.12 -1.89 10.12
C PRO A 249 -21.48 -1.73 9.42
N SER A 250 -22.51 -2.32 10.02
CA SER A 250 -23.90 -1.98 9.68
C SER A 250 -24.30 -0.61 10.23
N MET A 251 -23.59 -0.11 11.26
CA MET A 251 -23.86 1.16 11.90
C MET A 251 -22.60 1.88 12.39
N TYR A 252 -22.55 3.18 12.12
CA TYR A 252 -21.69 4.12 12.82
C TYR A 252 -22.52 4.91 13.83
N SER A 253 -22.04 5.05 15.05
CA SER A 253 -22.70 5.84 16.09
C SER A 253 -21.71 6.39 17.09
N SER A 254 -22.11 7.47 17.77
CA SER A 254 -21.32 8.02 18.87
C SER A 254 -21.18 7.04 20.02
N GLU A 255 -22.22 6.25 20.29
CA GLU A 255 -22.22 5.17 21.28
C GLU A 255 -21.20 4.08 20.96
N ALA A 256 -21.08 3.71 19.68
CA ALA A 256 -20.09 2.73 19.21
C ALA A 256 -18.67 3.33 19.09
N GLY A 257 -18.51 4.64 19.27
CA GLY A 257 -17.22 5.32 19.24
C GLY A 257 -16.51 5.26 17.88
N ASN A 258 -17.25 5.12 16.78
CA ASN A 258 -16.69 4.88 15.44
C ASN A 258 -17.09 5.94 14.39
N LEU A 259 -17.72 7.05 14.80
CA LEU A 259 -18.09 8.17 13.91
C LEU A 259 -16.89 8.88 13.29
N ASP A 260 -15.71 8.76 13.91
CA ASP A 260 -14.44 9.26 13.39
C ASP A 260 -14.10 8.66 12.01
N ARG A 261 -14.62 7.46 11.72
CA ARG A 261 -14.45 6.81 10.42
C ARG A 261 -15.35 7.42 9.34
N VAL A 262 -16.43 8.11 9.67
CA VAL A 262 -17.30 8.73 8.66
C VAL A 262 -16.58 9.90 7.98
N VAL A 263 -16.68 10.01 6.65
CA VAL A 263 -16.07 11.12 5.90
C VAL A 263 -16.94 12.36 6.07
N GLY A 264 -16.33 13.52 6.27
CA GLY A 264 -17.04 14.77 6.51
C GLY A 264 -17.49 14.97 7.96
N THR A 265 -17.16 14.05 8.87
CA THR A 265 -17.26 14.28 10.32
C THR A 265 -15.94 14.77 10.89
N TYR A 266 -16.05 15.67 11.87
CA TYR A 266 -14.97 16.14 12.71
C TYR A 266 -14.79 15.20 13.92
N GLY A 267 -13.73 15.45 14.70
CA GLY A 267 -13.42 14.68 15.90
C GLY A 267 -14.62 14.54 16.83
N VAL A 268 -14.63 13.43 17.58
CA VAL A 268 -15.67 13.16 18.57
C VAL A 268 -15.55 14.16 19.72
N GLU A 269 -16.62 14.88 19.99
CA GLU A 269 -16.76 15.84 21.08
C GLU A 269 -17.67 15.31 22.18
N LYS A 270 -17.58 15.94 23.35
CA LYS A 270 -18.38 15.61 24.52
C LYS A 270 -19.00 16.87 25.11
N ASP A 271 -20.30 16.80 25.38
CA ASP A 271 -21.00 17.77 26.21
C ASP A 271 -21.66 17.04 27.37
N GLY A 272 -21.09 17.20 28.57
CA GLY A 272 -21.41 16.39 29.74
C GLY A 272 -21.22 14.88 29.46
N GLN A 273 -22.32 14.13 29.45
CA GLN A 273 -22.32 12.69 29.15
C GLN A 273 -22.61 12.37 27.68
N GLN A 274 -23.01 13.35 26.86
CA GLN A 274 -23.32 13.10 25.46
C GLN A 274 -22.07 13.16 24.60
N VAL A 275 -21.86 12.10 23.83
CA VAL A 275 -20.80 11.99 22.83
C VAL A 275 -21.41 12.28 21.46
N TYR A 276 -20.78 13.15 20.68
CA TYR A 276 -21.28 13.55 19.37
C TYR A 276 -20.14 13.89 18.40
N SER A 277 -20.45 13.96 17.11
CA SER A 277 -19.53 14.45 16.09
C SER A 277 -20.22 15.51 15.24
N TRP A 278 -19.57 16.66 15.10
CA TRP A 278 -19.97 17.63 14.08
C TRP A 278 -19.75 17.04 12.68
N ALA A 279 -20.73 17.26 11.82
CA ALA A 279 -20.66 17.00 10.40
C ALA A 279 -20.55 18.31 9.62
N GLY A 280 -19.76 18.28 8.55
CA GLY A 280 -19.74 19.34 7.56
C GLY A 280 -20.86 19.23 6.51
N PRO A 281 -20.81 20.06 5.46
CA PRO A 281 -21.88 20.16 4.47
C PRO A 281 -22.05 18.91 3.61
N LYS A 282 -21.03 18.06 3.56
CA LYS A 282 -21.05 16.77 2.86
C LYS A 282 -20.56 15.69 3.81
N VAL A 283 -21.32 14.61 3.92
CA VAL A 283 -20.97 13.42 4.69
C VAL A 283 -21.01 12.21 3.79
N LEU A 284 -20.07 11.30 3.97
CA LEU A 284 -19.99 10.05 3.22
C LEU A 284 -19.67 8.88 4.16
N ALA A 285 -20.45 7.81 4.08
CA ALA A 285 -20.21 6.56 4.80
C ALA A 285 -20.44 5.34 3.89
N TYR A 286 -19.80 4.22 4.21
CA TYR A 286 -20.10 2.92 3.60
C TYR A 286 -20.64 2.01 4.69
N VAL A 287 -21.87 1.55 4.53
CA VAL A 287 -22.51 0.67 5.50
C VAL A 287 -22.90 -0.64 4.84
N LYS A 288 -22.86 -1.74 5.58
CA LYS A 288 -23.43 -3.01 5.12
C LYS A 288 -24.96 -2.93 5.25
N ALA A 289 -25.68 -2.92 4.13
CA ALA A 289 -27.11 -2.73 4.10
C ALA A 289 -27.89 -4.02 4.44
N THR A 290 -27.90 -4.43 5.70
CA THR A 290 -28.62 -5.63 6.16
C THR A 290 -30.15 -5.47 6.25
N GLY A 291 -30.69 -4.28 5.94
CA GLY A 291 -32.11 -3.96 6.06
C GLY A 291 -32.61 -3.03 4.94
N GLN A 292 -33.93 -2.86 4.86
CA GLN A 292 -34.60 -2.13 3.77
C GLN A 292 -34.33 -0.62 3.75
N TYR A 293 -33.74 -0.08 4.80
CA TYR A 293 -33.31 1.31 4.85
C TYR A 293 -32.06 1.46 5.71
N VAL A 294 -31.28 2.50 5.39
CA VAL A 294 -30.28 3.06 6.29
C VAL A 294 -30.93 4.23 7.04
N GLU A 295 -30.86 4.24 8.36
CA GLU A 295 -31.33 5.35 9.18
C GLU A 295 -30.17 6.29 9.52
N VAL A 296 -30.42 7.58 9.37
CA VAL A 296 -29.49 8.65 9.76
C VAL A 296 -30.14 9.46 10.87
N LYS A 297 -29.48 9.55 12.02
CA LYS A 297 -29.93 10.34 13.16
C LYS A 297 -28.94 11.45 13.45
N GLY A 298 -29.47 12.64 13.72
CA GLY A 298 -28.67 13.80 14.03
C GLY A 298 -29.45 14.88 14.76
N THR A 299 -28.76 15.97 15.04
CA THR A 299 -29.35 17.23 15.54
C THR A 299 -29.00 18.34 14.59
N LEU A 300 -30.00 19.15 14.22
CA LEU A 300 -29.83 20.32 13.39
C LEU A 300 -30.25 21.57 14.17
N ASN A 301 -29.30 22.46 14.41
CA ASN A 301 -29.54 23.73 15.10
C ASN A 301 -29.69 24.85 14.06
N VAL A 302 -30.86 24.93 13.44
CA VAL A 302 -31.23 25.95 12.43
C VAL A 302 -30.83 27.36 12.86
N SER A 303 -31.05 27.69 14.14
CA SER A 303 -30.73 28.99 14.74
C SER A 303 -29.25 29.38 14.62
N MET A 304 -28.33 28.41 14.62
CA MET A 304 -26.89 28.66 14.51
C MET A 304 -26.45 29.15 13.12
N PHE A 305 -27.26 28.92 12.09
CA PHE A 305 -26.88 29.21 10.71
C PHE A 305 -27.47 30.52 10.17
N GLY A 306 -28.32 31.20 10.95
CA GLY A 306 -29.03 32.41 10.51
C GLY A 306 -30.01 32.16 9.35
N ASN A 307 -30.35 30.90 9.07
CA ASN A 307 -31.24 30.48 7.99
C ASN A 307 -32.66 30.23 8.50
N ALA A 308 -33.67 30.51 7.69
CA ALA A 308 -35.07 30.21 8.01
C ALA A 308 -35.43 28.71 7.84
N ILE A 309 -34.69 28.01 6.98
CA ILE A 309 -34.90 26.59 6.67
C ILE A 309 -33.53 25.95 6.43
N CYS A 310 -33.28 24.80 7.05
CA CYS A 310 -32.13 23.95 6.76
C CYS A 310 -32.61 22.57 6.30
N GLY A 311 -31.96 22.02 5.27
CA GLY A 311 -32.30 20.72 4.72
C GLY A 311 -31.13 19.76 4.77
N VAL A 312 -31.44 18.48 5.02
CA VAL A 312 -30.51 17.36 4.87
C VAL A 312 -31.05 16.45 3.76
N GLN A 313 -30.29 16.32 2.70
CA GLN A 313 -30.56 15.40 1.59
C GLN A 313 -29.71 14.16 1.75
N GLY A 314 -30.32 12.98 1.61
CA GLY A 314 -29.64 11.69 1.68
C GLY A 314 -29.69 10.95 0.35
N SER A 315 -28.58 10.27 0.05
CA SER A 315 -28.41 9.44 -1.15
C SER A 315 -27.89 8.05 -0.80
N ILE A 316 -28.25 7.08 -1.65
CA ILE A 316 -27.73 5.71 -1.66
C ILE A 316 -27.05 5.49 -3.01
N ASN A 317 -25.77 5.12 -3.00
CA ASN A 317 -24.95 4.92 -4.20
C ASN A 317 -24.98 6.12 -5.17
N GLY A 318 -25.04 7.33 -4.60
CA GLY A 318 -25.08 8.59 -5.37
C GLY A 318 -26.45 8.99 -5.91
N VAL A 319 -27.48 8.16 -5.70
CA VAL A 319 -28.87 8.48 -6.05
C VAL A 319 -29.55 9.11 -4.85
N ASP A 320 -30.08 10.32 -5.00
CA ASP A 320 -30.84 10.98 -3.94
C ASP A 320 -32.15 10.23 -3.69
N VAL A 321 -32.39 9.82 -2.44
CA VAL A 321 -33.54 8.96 -2.07
C VAL A 321 -34.41 9.54 -0.97
N ALA A 322 -33.91 10.53 -0.22
CA ALA A 322 -34.69 11.17 0.82
C ALA A 322 -34.20 12.61 1.06
N ARG A 323 -35.08 13.45 1.58
CA ARG A 323 -34.77 14.81 2.01
C ARG A 323 -35.64 15.16 3.20
N LEU A 324 -35.08 15.90 4.14
CA LEU A 324 -35.79 16.46 5.28
C LEU A 324 -35.46 17.94 5.41
N GLU A 325 -36.46 18.75 5.76
CA GLU A 325 -36.31 20.18 6.00
C GLU A 325 -36.73 20.53 7.42
N HIS A 326 -35.99 21.45 8.02
CA HIS A 326 -36.13 21.89 9.40
C HIS A 326 -36.23 23.40 9.45
N ARG A 327 -37.21 23.89 10.21
CA ARG A 327 -37.45 25.32 10.48
C ARG A 327 -37.05 25.73 11.89
N HIS A 328 -36.82 24.75 12.76
CA HIS A 328 -36.50 24.93 14.16
C HIS A 328 -35.40 23.95 14.55
N ASP A 329 -34.69 24.31 15.62
CA ASP A 329 -33.69 23.44 16.22
C ASP A 329 -34.32 22.14 16.69
N GLY A 330 -33.65 21.02 16.47
CA GLY A 330 -34.15 19.74 16.92
C GLY A 330 -33.40 18.55 16.36
N THR A 331 -33.77 17.37 16.88
CA THR A 331 -33.29 16.09 16.36
C THR A 331 -34.00 15.72 15.08
N PHE A 332 -33.36 14.87 14.29
CA PHE A 332 -33.94 14.34 13.06
C PHE A 332 -33.64 12.85 12.90
N SER A 333 -34.53 12.17 12.19
CA SER A 333 -34.32 10.83 11.64
C SER A 333 -34.68 10.83 10.17
N LEU A 334 -33.72 10.46 9.33
CA LEU A 334 -33.87 10.34 7.88
C LEU A 334 -33.70 8.87 7.49
N LYS A 335 -34.74 8.27 6.93
CA LYS A 335 -34.70 6.90 6.41
C LYS A 335 -34.38 6.91 4.92
N LEU A 336 -33.29 6.25 4.55
CA LEU A 336 -32.79 6.14 3.20
C LEU A 336 -33.14 4.74 2.67
N PRO A 337 -34.14 4.61 1.78
CA PRO A 337 -34.53 3.30 1.26
C PRO A 337 -33.37 2.65 0.50
N VAL A 338 -33.12 1.38 0.79
CA VAL A 338 -32.10 0.56 0.10
C VAL A 338 -32.79 -0.30 -0.94
N PRO A 339 -32.35 -0.27 -2.22
CA PRO A 339 -32.87 -1.16 -3.25
C PRO A 339 -32.73 -2.64 -2.87
N VAL A 340 -33.72 -3.46 -3.21
CA VAL A 340 -33.78 -4.89 -2.82
C VAL A 340 -32.55 -5.67 -3.31
N ASP A 341 -32.03 -5.34 -4.50
CA ASP A 341 -30.83 -5.94 -5.09
C ASP A 341 -29.51 -5.53 -4.40
N GLN A 342 -29.56 -4.56 -3.49
CA GLN A 342 -28.44 -4.06 -2.69
C GLN A 342 -28.47 -4.56 -1.24
N LEU A 343 -29.51 -5.31 -0.84
CA LEU A 343 -29.58 -5.89 0.51
C LEU A 343 -28.45 -6.88 0.74
N GLY A 344 -27.84 -6.79 1.93
CA GLY A 344 -26.65 -7.54 2.33
C GLY A 344 -25.34 -7.04 1.72
N ARG A 345 -25.39 -6.06 0.82
CA ARG A 345 -24.21 -5.48 0.15
C ARG A 345 -23.78 -4.16 0.79
N PRO A 346 -22.54 -3.70 0.55
CA PRO A 346 -22.11 -2.36 0.92
C PRO A 346 -22.89 -1.33 0.11
N VAL A 347 -23.38 -0.30 0.78
CA VAL A 347 -23.95 0.86 0.13
C VAL A 347 -23.22 2.13 0.54
N LYS A 348 -22.98 3.00 -0.44
CA LYS A 348 -22.44 4.34 -0.25
C LYS A 348 -23.56 5.26 0.19
N VAL A 349 -23.50 5.75 1.42
CA VAL A 349 -24.48 6.70 1.95
C VAL A 349 -23.87 8.10 1.87
N GLY A 350 -24.53 8.99 1.13
CA GLY A 350 -24.14 10.39 1.03
C GLY A 350 -25.15 11.31 1.70
N LEU A 351 -24.69 12.29 2.48
CA LEU A 351 -25.53 13.37 3.01
C LEU A 351 -25.03 14.72 2.49
N LYS A 352 -25.98 15.59 2.16
CA LYS A 352 -25.72 17.00 1.82
C LYS A 352 -26.59 17.88 2.68
N SER A 353 -25.97 18.82 3.40
CA SER A 353 -26.67 19.86 4.14
C SER A 353 -26.79 21.14 3.31
N SER A 354 -27.94 21.80 3.36
CA SER A 354 -28.11 23.14 2.77
C SER A 354 -27.62 24.26 3.69
N CYS A 355 -27.30 23.96 4.95
CA CYS A 355 -26.85 24.92 5.95
C CYS A 355 -25.42 24.60 6.38
N GLN A 356 -24.61 25.66 6.51
CA GLN A 356 -23.27 25.59 7.03
C GLN A 356 -22.88 26.90 7.71
N THR A 357 -21.96 26.83 8.66
CA THR A 357 -21.34 27.99 9.30
C THR A 357 -19.87 27.74 9.58
N HIS A 358 -19.11 28.82 9.68
CA HIS A 358 -17.75 28.81 10.20
C HIS A 358 -17.80 29.34 11.63
N PRO A 359 -17.43 28.56 12.65
CA PRO A 359 -17.35 29.04 14.03
C PRO A 359 -16.23 30.09 14.12
N SER A 360 -16.59 31.37 13.97
CA SER A 360 -15.77 32.58 14.15
C SER A 360 -14.33 32.54 13.57
N PRO A 361 -14.08 33.21 12.42
CA PRO A 361 -12.78 33.22 11.71
C PRO A 361 -11.52 33.71 12.47
N GLY A 362 -11.59 34.02 13.77
CA GLY A 362 -10.50 34.58 14.57
C GLY A 362 -9.93 33.68 15.67
N GLN A 363 -10.51 32.50 15.95
CA GLN A 363 -10.10 31.63 17.07
C GLN A 363 -9.44 30.30 16.64
N GLY A 364 -8.99 30.20 15.38
CA GLY A 364 -8.25 29.04 14.88
C GLY A 364 -9.12 27.82 14.51
N ASP A 365 -10.43 27.86 14.76
CA ASP A 365 -11.36 26.83 14.28
C ASP A 365 -11.68 27.06 12.79
N GLN A 366 -11.13 26.21 11.92
CA GLN A 366 -11.28 26.28 10.47
C GLN A 366 -12.39 25.35 9.95
N ARG A 367 -13.18 24.75 10.83
CA ARG A 367 -14.21 23.78 10.43
C ARG A 367 -15.38 24.46 9.74
N VAL A 368 -16.05 23.71 8.88
CA VAL A 368 -17.33 24.08 8.26
C VAL A 368 -18.39 23.20 8.89
N LEU A 369 -19.18 23.75 9.81
CA LEU A 369 -20.15 22.99 10.59
C LEU A 369 -21.52 23.06 9.94
N SER A 370 -22.24 21.94 9.88
CA SER A 370 -23.58 21.87 9.28
C SER A 370 -24.63 21.22 10.17
N PHE A 371 -24.31 20.12 10.84
CA PHE A 371 -25.20 19.45 11.80
C PHE A 371 -24.39 18.55 12.72
N VAL A 372 -25.02 18.03 13.76
CA VAL A 372 -24.43 17.01 14.61
C VAL A 372 -24.92 15.64 14.13
N LEU A 373 -23.98 14.74 13.82
CA LEU A 373 -24.30 13.36 13.45
C LEU A 373 -24.24 12.47 14.70
N ASN A 374 -25.34 11.77 14.99
CA ASN A 374 -25.42 10.81 16.09
C ASN A 374 -25.22 9.38 15.60
N SER A 375 -25.89 9.01 14.50
CA SER A 375 -25.71 7.70 13.89
C SER A 375 -26.05 7.66 12.40
N ILE A 376 -25.47 6.70 11.72
CA ILE A 376 -25.71 6.36 10.31
C ILE A 376 -25.56 4.85 10.15
N GLY A 377 -26.66 4.16 9.86
CA GLY A 377 -26.62 2.70 9.79
C GLY A 377 -27.96 2.03 9.63
N VAL A 378 -27.93 0.71 9.46
CA VAL A 378 -29.12 -0.12 9.52
C VAL A 378 -29.48 -0.35 10.99
N PRO A 379 -30.66 0.06 11.46
CA PRO A 379 -31.08 -0.23 12.83
C PRO A 379 -31.21 -1.74 13.05
N ASN A 380 -30.84 -2.19 14.25
CA ASN A 380 -30.97 -3.59 14.68
C ASN A 380 -32.42 -4.02 14.81
#